data_AF-A0A6I5R919-F1
#
_entry.id   AF-A0A6I5R919-F1
#
_cell.length_a   1.000
_cell.length_b   1.000
_cell.length_c   1.000
_cell.angle_alpha   90.00
_cell.angle_beta   90.00
_cell.angle_gamma   90.00
#
_symmetry.space_group_name_H-M   'P 1'
#
loop_
_entity.id
_entity.type
_entity.pdbx_description
1 polymer ?
#
loop_
_entity_poly.entity_id
_entity_poly.type
_entity_poly.pdbx_seq_one_letter_code
_entity_poly.pdbx_strand_id
1 'polypeptide(L)'
;MFKRMMISLSALGILATSATVVSADTDLAVVDSAALGTNRNLPWSEPVQIDDPFEGSFIGVFDRHAFFDRFLNTNARIEVQSLWSQEFIRVLSVVRDRDCLNQSVGTITDRSCTEFNTSRNIAELFIKIEDEVFQVAGQGSTFPVSNELAEALQNAPEMNIDIRLVTESGETIDSEIGQGTVEAWKTVYRLQDTVVSE
;
A
#
# COMPACT_ATOMS: atom_id res chain seq x y z
N MET A 1 65.69 8.36 -58.21
CA MET A 1 64.26 8.59 -58.48
C MET A 1 63.51 8.45 -57.15
N PHE A 2 63.13 9.56 -56.52
CA PHE A 2 62.32 9.58 -55.31
C PHE A 2 60.85 9.75 -55.69
N LYS A 3 59.98 8.83 -55.28
CA LYS A 3 58.53 9.02 -55.37
C LYS A 3 57.97 9.01 -53.95
N ARG A 4 57.71 10.21 -53.42
CA ARG A 4 56.91 10.43 -52.22
C ARG A 4 55.45 10.14 -52.56
N MET A 5 54.78 9.33 -51.74
CA MET A 5 53.34 9.09 -51.82
C MET A 5 52.70 9.58 -50.52
N MET A 6 51.72 10.48 -50.65
CA MET A 6 50.99 11.11 -49.55
C MET A 6 49.79 10.25 -49.10
N ILE A 7 49.67 10.13 -47.77
CA ILE A 7 48.50 10.36 -46.89
C ILE A 7 47.09 10.02 -47.43
N SER A 8 46.36 9.16 -46.70
CA SER A 8 44.97 9.47 -46.30
C SER A 8 44.69 8.88 -44.91
N LEU A 9 44.45 9.76 -43.94
CA LEU A 9 44.06 9.43 -42.57
C LEU A 9 42.55 9.57 -42.48
N SER A 10 41.82 8.46 -42.39
CA SER A 10 40.36 8.46 -42.23
C SER A 10 40.03 8.53 -40.74
N ALA A 11 39.56 9.68 -40.25
CA ALA A 11 39.00 9.79 -38.92
C ALA A 11 37.56 9.26 -38.92
N LEU A 12 37.32 8.13 -38.26
CA LEU A 12 35.97 7.65 -37.93
C LEU A 12 35.44 8.49 -36.76
N GLY A 13 34.42 9.31 -37.01
CA GLY A 13 33.65 9.97 -35.96
C GLY A 13 32.68 8.98 -35.32
N ILE A 14 32.86 8.69 -34.03
CA ILE A 14 31.91 7.93 -33.22
C ILE A 14 30.82 8.91 -32.77
N LEU A 15 29.60 8.74 -33.28
CA LEU A 15 28.41 9.42 -32.76
C LEU A 15 27.98 8.73 -31.46
N ALA A 16 28.34 9.32 -30.32
CA ALA A 16 27.74 8.97 -29.04
C ALA A 16 26.32 9.54 -29.01
N THR A 17 25.32 8.69 -29.25
CA THR A 17 23.92 9.01 -28.97
C THR A 17 23.73 8.97 -27.46
N SER A 18 23.69 10.15 -26.83
CA SER A 18 23.25 10.30 -25.45
C SER A 18 21.79 9.86 -25.36
N ALA A 19 21.54 8.70 -24.75
CA ALA A 19 20.19 8.28 -24.38
C ALA A 19 19.73 9.21 -23.26
N THR A 20 18.79 10.11 -23.58
CA THR A 20 18.08 10.89 -22.56
C THR A 20 17.12 9.95 -21.86
N VAL A 21 17.40 9.61 -20.61
CA VAL A 21 16.45 8.95 -19.72
C VAL A 21 15.36 9.98 -19.42
N VAL A 22 14.19 9.80 -20.01
CA VAL A 22 13.00 10.60 -19.67
C VAL A 22 12.43 9.97 -18.40
N SER A 23 12.69 10.59 -17.25
CA SER A 23 11.91 10.31 -16.04
C SER A 23 10.49 10.81 -16.30
N ALA A 24 9.53 9.88 -16.35
CA ALA A 24 8.11 10.21 -16.38
C ALA A 24 7.72 10.75 -15.00
N ASP A 25 7.75 12.07 -14.85
CA ASP A 25 7.28 12.78 -13.67
C ASP A 25 5.75 12.59 -13.61
N THR A 26 5.32 11.71 -12.71
CA THR A 26 3.89 11.50 -12.46
C THR A 26 3.51 12.59 -11.47
N ASP A 27 2.70 13.58 -11.90
CA ASP A 27 2.22 14.66 -11.04
C ASP A 27 1.25 14.09 -10.00
N LEU A 28 1.79 13.54 -8.91
CA LEU A 28 1.05 12.92 -7.83
C LEU A 28 0.70 13.97 -6.77
N ALA A 29 -0.51 13.88 -6.21
CA ALA A 29 -0.86 14.69 -5.05
C ALA A 29 0.10 14.39 -3.88
N VAL A 30 0.54 15.44 -3.19
CA VAL A 30 1.45 15.33 -2.05
C VAL A 30 0.65 15.25 -0.74
N VAL A 31 1.00 14.31 0.13
CA VAL A 31 0.41 14.11 1.46
C VAL A 31 1.51 14.15 2.52
N ASP A 32 1.39 15.03 3.50
CA ASP A 32 2.45 15.29 4.50
C ASP A 32 2.59 14.22 5.61
N SER A 33 1.93 13.06 5.48
CA SER A 33 1.94 12.04 6.53
C SER A 33 1.52 10.65 6.06
N ALA A 34 2.25 9.64 6.51
CA ALA A 34 1.96 8.22 6.30
C ALA A 34 0.96 7.62 7.30
N ALA A 35 0.45 8.42 8.25
CA ALA A 35 -0.35 7.89 9.35
C ALA A 35 -1.81 7.60 8.94
N LEU A 36 -2.26 6.40 9.30
CA LEU A 36 -3.66 5.97 9.23
C LEU A 36 -4.44 6.49 10.44
N GLY A 37 -5.77 6.56 10.34
CA GLY A 37 -6.59 6.95 11.49
C GLY A 37 -7.99 7.44 11.15
N THR A 38 -8.80 7.60 12.19
CA THR A 38 -10.15 8.17 12.09
C THR A 38 -10.07 9.68 11.88
N ASN A 39 -10.91 10.23 11.00
CA ASN A 39 -11.02 11.67 10.70
C ASN A 39 -9.85 12.28 9.90
N ARG A 40 -9.08 11.46 9.18
CA ARG A 40 -8.13 11.97 8.18
C ARG A 40 -8.78 12.05 6.80
N ASN A 41 -8.55 13.16 6.09
CA ASN A 41 -8.94 13.32 4.70
C ASN A 41 -7.81 12.82 3.81
N LEU A 42 -7.74 11.50 3.64
CA LEU A 42 -6.75 10.83 2.78
C LEU A 42 -7.33 10.63 1.37
N PRO A 43 -6.50 10.74 0.32
CA PRO A 43 -6.87 10.37 -1.05
C PRO A 43 -6.91 8.85 -1.17
N TRP A 44 -8.09 8.27 -0.90
CA TRP A 44 -8.30 6.83 -0.94
C TRP A 44 -8.25 6.31 -2.37
N SER A 45 -7.58 5.18 -2.57
CA SER A 45 -7.45 4.47 -3.85
C SER A 45 -6.76 5.29 -4.95
N GLU A 46 -6.01 6.33 -4.59
CA GLU A 46 -5.22 7.16 -5.50
C GLU A 46 -3.73 7.08 -5.13
N PRO A 47 -2.81 6.86 -6.10
CA PRO A 47 -1.39 6.97 -5.82
C PRO A 47 -1.04 8.40 -5.42
N VAL A 48 -0.22 8.52 -4.38
CA VAL A 48 0.24 9.82 -3.87
C VAL A 48 1.71 9.80 -3.52
N GLN A 49 2.32 10.98 -3.58
CA GLN A 49 3.63 11.23 -3.01
C GLN A 49 3.43 11.53 -1.51
N ILE A 50 3.98 10.68 -0.64
CA ILE A 50 3.90 10.84 0.80
C ILE A 50 5.23 11.43 1.27
N ASP A 51 5.16 12.58 1.93
CA ASP A 51 6.31 13.27 2.51
C ASP A 51 6.14 13.34 4.03
N ASP A 52 6.61 12.30 4.72
CA ASP A 52 6.50 12.20 6.18
C ASP A 52 7.82 12.61 6.86
N PRO A 53 7.79 13.51 7.87
CA PRO A 53 9.01 13.99 8.52
C PRO A 53 9.78 12.92 9.31
N PHE A 54 9.15 11.78 9.61
CA PHE A 54 9.77 10.67 10.34
C PHE A 54 10.11 9.49 9.45
N GLU A 55 9.34 9.27 8.38
CA GLU A 55 9.48 8.10 7.49
C GLU A 55 10.11 8.42 6.13
N GLY A 56 10.27 9.71 5.81
CA GLY A 56 10.85 10.16 4.55
C GLY A 56 9.81 10.35 3.44
N SER A 57 10.28 10.31 2.20
CA SER A 57 9.50 10.63 1.00
C SER A 57 9.36 9.38 0.12
N PHE A 58 8.14 8.95 -0.17
CA PHE A 58 7.87 7.74 -0.95
C PHE A 58 6.49 7.77 -1.61
N ILE A 59 6.30 6.98 -2.67
CA ILE A 59 5.00 6.80 -3.31
C ILE A 59 4.21 5.71 -2.58
N GLY A 60 2.92 5.96 -2.34
CA GLY A 60 2.02 4.95 -1.79
C GLY A 60 0.57 5.16 -2.19
N VAL A 61 -0.29 4.23 -1.78
CA VAL A 61 -1.74 4.34 -1.91
C VAL A 61 -2.42 3.97 -0.60
N PHE A 62 -3.42 4.75 -0.21
CA PHE A 62 -4.27 4.48 0.94
C PHE A 62 -5.52 3.72 0.51
N ASP A 63 -5.94 2.73 1.28
CA ASP A 63 -7.21 2.02 1.09
C ASP A 63 -8.03 1.99 2.37
N ARG A 64 -9.35 1.91 2.22
CA ARG A 64 -10.26 1.76 3.34
C ARG A 64 -11.46 0.91 2.95
N HIS A 65 -11.68 -0.15 3.72
CA HIS A 65 -12.85 -0.99 3.61
C HIS A 65 -13.59 -1.05 4.96
N ALA A 66 -14.90 -0.79 4.93
CA ALA A 66 -15.74 -0.81 6.12
C ALA A 66 -16.95 -1.73 5.91
N PHE A 67 -17.17 -2.62 6.86
CA PHE A 67 -18.19 -3.66 6.77
C PHE A 67 -18.75 -3.99 8.16
N PHE A 68 -19.78 -4.83 8.20
CA PHE A 68 -20.36 -5.33 9.43
C PHE A 68 -20.15 -6.83 9.52
N ASP A 69 -19.66 -7.28 10.67
CA ASP A 69 -19.48 -8.71 10.93
C ASP A 69 -19.64 -9.02 12.42
N ARG A 70 -19.74 -10.30 12.74
CA ARG A 70 -19.64 -10.81 14.10
C ARG A 70 -18.18 -10.97 14.48
N PHE A 71 -17.71 -10.15 15.41
CA PHE A 71 -16.37 -10.23 15.96
C PHE A 71 -16.46 -10.46 17.47
N LEU A 72 -15.78 -11.48 17.99
CA LEU A 72 -15.80 -11.83 19.43
C LEU A 72 -17.21 -11.92 20.03
N ASN A 73 -18.15 -12.52 19.29
CA ASN A 73 -19.56 -12.70 19.65
C ASN A 73 -20.41 -11.41 19.74
N THR A 74 -19.89 -10.25 19.34
CA THR A 74 -20.70 -9.02 19.16
C THR A 74 -20.85 -8.67 17.69
N ASN A 75 -21.94 -7.98 17.32
CA ASN A 75 -22.05 -7.40 15.99
C ASN A 75 -21.28 -6.09 15.98
N ALA A 76 -20.24 -6.02 15.16
CA ALA A 76 -19.37 -4.86 15.08
C ALA A 76 -19.38 -4.29 13.67
N ARG A 77 -19.21 -2.97 13.59
CA ARG A 77 -18.72 -2.31 12.37
C ARG A 77 -17.20 -2.39 12.41
N ILE A 78 -16.61 -3.03 11.42
CA ILE A 78 -15.16 -3.15 11.28
C ILE A 78 -14.75 -2.20 10.15
N GLU A 79 -13.67 -1.47 10.35
CA GLU A 79 -13.02 -0.66 9.33
C GLU A 79 -11.54 -1.04 9.27
N VAL A 80 -11.11 -1.50 8.11
CA VAL A 80 -9.71 -1.77 7.80
C VAL A 80 -9.21 -0.62 6.93
N GLN A 81 -8.23 0.10 7.43
CA GLN A 81 -7.45 1.07 6.65
C GLN A 81 -6.09 0.46 6.34
N SER A 82 -5.57 0.72 5.15
CA SER A 82 -4.22 0.28 4.79
C SER A 82 -3.46 1.34 3.99
N LEU A 83 -2.14 1.29 4.10
CA LEU A 83 -1.19 2.06 3.29
C LEU A 83 -0.25 1.06 2.62
N TRP A 84 -0.18 1.13 1.29
CA TRP A 84 0.66 0.27 0.46
C TRP A 84 1.78 1.12 -0.13
N SER A 85 3.03 0.79 0.19
CA SER A 85 4.23 1.40 -0.38
C SER A 85 5.12 0.32 -1.00
N GLN A 86 6.17 0.74 -1.71
CA GLN A 86 7.13 -0.18 -2.31
C GLN A 86 7.84 -1.08 -1.31
N GLU A 87 8.09 -0.59 -0.10
CA GLU A 87 8.90 -1.29 0.90
C GLU A 87 8.05 -1.96 1.99
N PHE A 88 6.84 -1.44 2.24
CA PHE A 88 6.00 -1.94 3.31
C PHE A 88 4.49 -1.78 3.04
N ILE A 89 3.71 -2.58 3.75
CA ILE A 89 2.26 -2.44 3.88
C ILE A 89 1.98 -2.15 5.35
N ARG A 90 1.20 -1.13 5.63
CA ARG A 90 0.73 -0.82 6.99
C ARG A 90 -0.76 -0.99 7.06
N VAL A 91 -1.25 -1.64 8.11
CA VAL A 91 -2.68 -1.90 8.32
C VAL A 91 -3.13 -1.35 9.66
N LEU A 92 -4.33 -0.78 9.69
CA LEU A 92 -5.03 -0.37 10.89
C LEU A 92 -6.44 -0.97 10.87
N SER A 93 -6.75 -1.82 11.85
CA SER A 93 -8.11 -2.32 12.07
C SER A 93 -8.78 -1.58 13.21
N VAL A 94 -9.93 -0.96 12.93
CA VAL A 94 -10.78 -0.26 13.89
C VAL A 94 -12.11 -1.01 14.00
N VAL A 95 -12.47 -1.44 15.21
CA VAL A 95 -13.71 -2.18 15.47
C VAL A 95 -14.63 -1.30 16.32
N ARG A 96 -15.88 -1.11 15.90
CA ARG A 96 -16.89 -0.33 16.64
C ARG A 96 -18.11 -1.21 16.97
N ASP A 97 -18.45 -1.35 18.24
CA ASP A 97 -19.60 -2.15 18.68
C ASP A 97 -20.93 -1.51 18.24
N ARG A 98 -21.82 -2.31 17.65
CA ARG A 98 -23.15 -1.88 17.18
C ARG A 98 -24.20 -1.90 18.30
N ASP A 99 -24.06 -2.75 19.31
CA ASP A 99 -25.09 -2.97 20.33
C ASP A 99 -25.28 -1.75 21.26
N CYS A 100 -24.44 -0.73 21.08
CA CYS A 100 -24.60 0.63 21.58
C CYS A 100 -25.79 1.42 21.05
N LEU A 101 -26.39 1.02 19.92
CA LEU A 101 -27.48 1.76 19.29
C LEU A 101 -28.88 1.24 19.63
N ASN A 102 -28.99 0.09 20.32
CA ASN A 102 -30.26 -0.65 20.46
C ASN A 102 -30.96 -0.57 21.83
N GLN A 103 -30.49 0.25 22.77
CA GLN A 103 -31.24 0.50 24.03
C GLN A 103 -31.72 1.95 24.11
N SER A 104 -32.85 2.22 23.46
CA SER A 104 -33.65 3.41 23.76
C SER A 104 -35.15 3.10 23.75
N VAL A 105 -35.59 2.33 24.75
CA VAL A 105 -36.97 2.40 25.26
C VAL A 105 -36.93 2.40 26.78
N GLY A 106 -37.02 3.59 27.38
CA GLY A 106 -37.31 3.76 28.81
C GLY A 106 -36.09 3.76 29.74
N THR A 107 -35.66 4.97 30.09
CA THR A 107 -35.17 5.31 31.44
C THR A 107 -33.96 4.52 31.96
N ILE A 108 -32.76 4.88 31.50
CA ILE A 108 -31.51 5.12 32.25
C ILE A 108 -30.45 5.33 31.15
N THR A 109 -29.93 6.56 31.02
CA THR A 109 -28.82 6.85 30.11
C THR A 109 -27.54 6.29 30.70
N ASP A 110 -27.32 4.99 30.59
CA ASP A 110 -25.98 4.45 30.76
C ASP A 110 -25.15 4.90 29.55
N ARG A 111 -24.48 6.05 29.71
CA ARG A 111 -23.60 6.67 28.73
C ARG A 111 -22.30 5.88 28.52
N SER A 112 -22.17 4.69 29.11
CA SER A 112 -20.97 3.86 29.04
C SER A 112 -20.88 3.01 27.78
N CYS A 113 -21.41 3.48 26.64
CA CYS A 113 -20.93 3.00 25.35
C CYS A 113 -19.59 3.63 25.07
N THR A 114 -18.57 3.01 25.67
CA THR A 114 -17.19 3.33 25.36
C THR A 114 -16.99 2.83 23.95
N GLU A 115 -16.94 3.74 22.97
CA GLU A 115 -16.41 3.40 21.65
C GLU A 115 -15.05 2.75 21.89
N PHE A 116 -14.97 1.43 21.78
CA PHE A 116 -13.69 0.74 21.79
C PHE A 116 -13.02 1.03 20.45
N ASN A 117 -12.46 2.23 20.29
CA ASN A 117 -11.52 2.52 19.21
C ASN A 117 -10.19 1.80 19.52
N THR A 118 -10.25 0.49 19.74
CA THR A 118 -9.05 -0.32 19.92
C THR A 118 -8.54 -0.63 18.53
N SER A 119 -7.48 0.04 18.12
CA SER A 119 -6.64 -0.44 17.03
C SER A 119 -6.10 -1.81 17.43
N ARG A 120 -6.34 -2.83 16.61
CA ARG A 120 -5.78 -4.17 16.86
C ARG A 120 -4.41 -4.27 16.19
N ASN A 121 -3.44 -4.79 16.92
CA ASN A 121 -2.15 -5.17 16.34
C ASN A 121 -2.36 -6.39 15.45
N ILE A 122 -1.96 -6.25 14.19
CA ILE A 122 -1.98 -7.33 13.21
C ILE A 122 -0.58 -7.93 13.14
N ALA A 123 -0.49 -9.24 13.34
CA ALA A 123 0.75 -10.01 13.32
C ALA A 123 1.04 -10.61 11.94
N GLU A 124 -0.02 -11.04 11.22
CA GLU A 124 0.11 -11.63 9.89
C GLU A 124 -0.92 -11.03 8.93
N LEU A 125 -0.48 -10.82 7.68
CA LEU A 125 -1.30 -10.37 6.56
C LEU A 125 -1.26 -11.45 5.47
N PHE A 126 -2.44 -11.91 5.06
CA PHE A 126 -2.62 -12.77 3.92
C PHE A 126 -3.24 -11.97 2.78
N ILE A 127 -2.68 -12.08 1.59
CA ILE A 127 -3.15 -11.38 0.39
C ILE A 127 -3.38 -12.43 -0.68
N LYS A 128 -4.61 -12.52 -1.19
CA LYS A 128 -4.96 -13.51 -2.21
C LYS A 128 -5.03 -12.85 -3.59
N ILE A 129 -4.05 -13.13 -4.44
CA ILE A 129 -3.98 -12.61 -5.81
C ILE A 129 -4.22 -13.79 -6.75
N GLU A 130 -5.35 -13.78 -7.44
CA GLU A 130 -5.82 -14.91 -8.26
C GLU A 130 -5.86 -16.22 -7.44
N ASP A 131 -5.02 -17.20 -7.79
CA ASP A 131 -4.90 -18.50 -7.13
C ASP A 131 -3.75 -18.56 -6.10
N GLU A 132 -2.98 -17.48 -5.96
CA GLU A 132 -1.83 -17.39 -5.06
C GLU A 132 -2.19 -16.68 -3.76
N VAL A 133 -1.61 -17.14 -2.64
CA VAL A 133 -1.78 -16.54 -1.32
C VAL A 133 -0.42 -16.19 -0.75
N PHE A 134 -0.18 -14.89 -0.59
CA PHE A 134 1.02 -14.36 0.05
C PHE A 134 0.75 -14.22 1.55
N GLN A 135 1.54 -14.88 2.37
CA GLN A 135 1.53 -14.72 3.83
C GLN A 135 2.74 -13.89 4.24
N VAL A 136 2.49 -12.76 4.90
CA VAL A 136 3.52 -11.83 5.33
C VAL A 136 3.42 -11.63 6.83
N ALA A 137 4.52 -11.89 7.55
CA ALA A 137 4.64 -11.57 8.96
C ALA A 137 5.11 -10.13 9.12
N GLY A 138 4.53 -9.42 10.08
CA GLY A 138 4.82 -8.01 10.33
C GLY A 138 5.18 -7.71 11.78
N GLN A 139 5.61 -6.48 12.03
CA GLN A 139 5.80 -5.94 13.37
C GLN A 139 4.99 -4.64 13.50
N GLY A 140 4.18 -4.52 14.56
CA GLY A 140 3.37 -3.31 14.78
C GLY A 140 2.40 -3.02 13.64
N SER A 141 1.79 -4.05 13.05
CA SER A 141 0.90 -3.96 11.88
C SER A 141 1.55 -3.36 10.62
N THR A 142 2.89 -3.42 10.54
CA THR A 142 3.68 -3.07 9.34
C THR A 142 4.36 -4.33 8.81
N PHE A 143 4.21 -4.58 7.52
CA PHE A 143 4.59 -5.80 6.82
C PHE A 143 5.58 -5.46 5.71
N PRO A 144 6.76 -6.10 5.63
CA PRO A 144 7.70 -5.85 4.55
C PRO A 144 7.16 -6.38 3.22
N VAL A 145 7.46 -5.68 2.13
CA VAL A 145 7.14 -6.14 0.77
C VAL A 145 8.38 -6.78 0.15
N SER A 146 8.28 -8.06 -0.21
CA SER A 146 9.33 -8.74 -1.00
C SER A 146 9.20 -8.38 -2.48
N ASN A 147 10.28 -8.60 -3.26
CA ASN A 147 10.21 -8.40 -4.72
C ASN A 147 9.12 -9.26 -5.37
N GLU A 148 8.97 -10.51 -4.93
CA GLU A 148 7.93 -11.43 -5.42
C GLU A 148 6.52 -10.88 -5.13
N LEU A 149 6.28 -10.37 -3.92
CA LEU A 149 5.01 -9.75 -3.58
C LEU A 149 4.79 -8.44 -4.36
N ALA A 150 5.81 -7.61 -4.52
CA ALA A 150 5.73 -6.38 -5.31
C ALA A 150 5.35 -6.67 -6.77
N GLU A 151 5.98 -7.67 -7.39
CA GLU A 151 5.66 -8.13 -8.74
C GLU A 151 4.22 -8.65 -8.83
N ALA A 152 3.76 -9.42 -7.85
CA ALA A 152 2.38 -9.91 -7.81
C ALA A 152 1.37 -8.76 -7.66
N LEU A 153 1.64 -7.79 -6.77
CA LEU A 153 0.79 -6.61 -6.56
C LEU A 153 0.75 -5.71 -7.81
N GLN A 154 1.88 -5.53 -8.49
CA GLN A 154 1.95 -4.75 -9.73
C GLN A 154 1.11 -5.38 -10.85
N ASN A 155 1.07 -6.71 -10.93
CA ASN A 155 0.39 -7.45 -11.99
C ASN A 155 -1.01 -7.94 -11.59
N ALA A 156 -1.49 -7.58 -10.40
CA ALA A 156 -2.78 -8.01 -9.90
C ALA A 156 -3.92 -7.60 -10.85
N PRO A 157 -4.95 -8.44 -11.02
CA PRO A 157 -6.12 -8.11 -11.83
C PRO A 157 -6.88 -6.93 -11.21
N GLU A 158 -7.37 -6.01 -12.06
CA GLU A 158 -8.13 -4.83 -11.63
C GLU A 158 -9.52 -5.20 -11.09
N MET A 159 -9.57 -5.81 -9.93
CA MET A 159 -10.78 -6.20 -9.21
C MET A 159 -10.54 -6.09 -7.70
N ASN A 160 -11.57 -6.31 -6.89
CA ASN A 160 -11.37 -6.40 -5.46
C ASN A 160 -10.51 -7.62 -5.12
N ILE A 161 -9.60 -7.44 -4.17
CA ILE A 161 -8.67 -8.47 -3.71
C ILE A 161 -8.96 -8.81 -2.25
N ASP A 162 -9.12 -10.10 -1.96
CA ASP A 162 -9.34 -10.58 -0.60
C ASP A 162 -8.04 -10.50 0.21
N ILE A 163 -8.15 -9.96 1.42
CA ILE A 163 -7.11 -10.00 2.43
C ILE A 163 -7.63 -10.61 3.72
N ARG A 164 -6.73 -11.26 4.46
CA ARG A 164 -6.99 -11.72 5.83
C ARG A 164 -5.93 -11.18 6.77
N LEU A 165 -6.40 -10.56 7.84
CA LEU A 165 -5.58 -10.07 8.94
C LEU A 165 -5.65 -11.09 10.08
N VAL A 166 -4.51 -11.42 10.68
CA VAL A 166 -4.44 -12.21 11.91
C VAL A 166 -3.89 -11.33 13.02
N THR A 167 -4.66 -11.19 14.11
CA THR A 167 -4.23 -10.42 15.28
C THR A 167 -3.16 -11.17 16.08
N GLU A 168 -2.48 -10.48 16.99
CA GLU A 168 -1.55 -11.13 17.95
C GLU A 168 -2.23 -12.19 18.83
N SER A 169 -3.56 -12.13 19.02
CA SER A 169 -4.34 -13.15 19.74
C SER A 169 -4.80 -14.32 18.86
N GLY A 170 -4.50 -14.29 17.55
CA GLY A 170 -4.91 -15.31 16.58
C GLY A 170 -6.32 -15.13 16.01
N GLU A 171 -6.98 -14.01 16.28
CA GLU A 171 -8.28 -13.68 15.68
C GLU A 171 -8.11 -13.30 14.22
N THR A 172 -9.03 -13.71 13.36
CA THR A 172 -8.98 -13.40 11.92
C THR A 172 -9.99 -12.31 11.56
N ILE A 173 -9.60 -11.40 10.68
CA ILE A 173 -10.47 -10.40 10.07
C ILE A 173 -10.31 -10.51 8.56
N ASP A 174 -11.39 -10.87 7.87
CA ASP A 174 -11.41 -10.92 6.41
C ASP A 174 -11.91 -9.57 5.88
N SER A 175 -11.20 -9.01 4.91
CA SER A 175 -11.50 -7.71 4.30
C SER A 175 -11.17 -7.75 2.81
N GLU A 176 -11.60 -6.72 2.10
CA GLU A 176 -11.28 -6.52 0.69
C GLU A 176 -10.39 -5.29 0.53
N ILE A 177 -9.56 -5.31 -0.50
CA ILE A 177 -8.92 -4.13 -1.08
C ILE A 177 -9.73 -3.74 -2.31
N GLY A 178 -10.09 -2.46 -2.41
CA GLY A 178 -10.94 -1.98 -3.48
C GLY A 178 -10.21 -1.95 -4.83
N GLN A 179 -10.94 -2.22 -5.92
CA GLN A 179 -10.42 -2.20 -7.30
C GLN A 179 -9.56 -0.97 -7.63
N GLY A 180 -9.94 0.23 -7.17
CA GLY A 180 -9.16 1.45 -7.44
C GLY A 180 -7.78 1.43 -6.78
N THR A 181 -7.65 0.85 -5.59
CA THR A 181 -6.35 0.64 -4.93
C THR A 181 -5.52 -0.38 -5.70
N VAL A 182 -6.15 -1.44 -6.21
CA VAL A 182 -5.47 -2.46 -7.02
C VAL A 182 -4.99 -1.89 -8.35
N GLU A 183 -5.74 -0.98 -8.97
CA GLU A 183 -5.27 -0.22 -10.13
C GLU A 183 -4.07 0.68 -9.76
N ALA A 184 -4.13 1.37 -8.62
CA ALA A 184 -3.06 2.23 -8.13
C ALA A 184 -1.75 1.47 -7.84
N TRP A 185 -1.80 0.19 -7.49
CA TRP A 185 -0.62 -0.66 -7.29
C TRP A 185 0.32 -0.70 -8.50
N LYS A 186 -0.21 -0.57 -9.72
CA LYS A 186 0.61 -0.50 -10.94
C LYS A 186 1.58 0.68 -10.95
N THR A 187 1.18 1.78 -10.32
CA THR A 187 2.01 2.97 -10.14
C THR A 187 2.97 2.82 -8.97
N VAL A 188 2.47 2.32 -7.83
CA VAL A 188 3.25 2.16 -6.59
C VAL A 188 4.38 1.15 -6.79
N TYR A 189 4.07 -0.06 -7.29
CA TYR A 189 5.01 -1.17 -7.43
C TYR A 189 5.69 -1.23 -8.80
N ARG A 190 5.71 -0.12 -9.53
CA ARG A 190 6.52 -0.01 -10.74
C ARG A 190 7.98 -0.16 -10.36
N LEU A 191 8.54 -1.33 -10.68
CA LEU A 191 9.96 -1.60 -10.54
C LEU A 191 10.74 -0.52 -11.31
N GLN A 192 11.49 0.30 -10.57
CA GLN A 192 12.55 1.08 -11.19
C GLN A 192 13.74 0.12 -11.30
N ASP A 193 14.16 -0.18 -12.53
CA ASP A 193 15.38 -0.94 -12.78
C ASP A 193 16.50 -0.35 -11.92
N THR A 194 16.90 -1.09 -10.90
CA THR A 194 18.04 -0.72 -10.06
C THR A 194 19.23 -0.76 -10.99
N VAL A 195 19.75 0.40 -11.38
CA VAL A 195 20.99 0.50 -12.14
C VAL A 195 22.08 -0.07 -11.24
N VAL A 196 22.43 -1.33 -11.48
CA VAL A 196 23.63 -1.94 -10.93
C VAL A 196 24.80 -1.24 -11.61
N SER A 197 25.36 -0.22 -10.95
CA SER A 197 26.66 0.30 -11.32
C SER A 197 27.71 -0.74 -10.92
N GLU A 198 28.25 -1.45 -11.92
CA GLU A 198 29.49 -2.22 -11.81
C GLU A 198 30.71 -1.31 -11.54
#